data_AF-A0A961S5K8-F1
#
_entry.id   AF-A0A961S5K8-F1
#
_cell.length_a   1.000
_cell.length_b   1.000
_cell.length_c   1.000
_cell.angle_alpha   90.00
_cell.angle_beta   90.00
_cell.angle_gamma   90.00
#
_symmetry.space_group_name_H-M   'P 1'
#
loop_
_entity.id
_entity.type
_entity.pdbx_description
1 polymer ?
#
loop_
_entity_poly.entity_id
_entity_poly.type
_entity_poly.pdbx_seq_one_letter_code
_entity_poly.pdbx_strand_id
1 'polypeptide(L)' 'MLELLRSNDPVYLSFVRHVLEEEGIGFVQLDDHMSAMEGSLGILPRRIMV' A
#
# COMPACT_ATOMS: atom_id res chain seq x y z
N MET A 1 -15.46 1.14 -1.49
CA MET A 1 -14.03 0.82 -1.55
C MET A 1 -13.52 1.24 -2.92
N LEU A 2 -12.71 2.29 -2.97
CA LEU A 2 -12.16 2.92 -4.19
C LEU A 2 -10.63 2.82 -4.16
N GLU A 3 -10.01 2.63 -5.33
CA GLU A 3 -8.54 2.63 -5.43
C GLU A 3 -8.03 4.06 -5.28
N LEU A 4 -7.17 4.29 -4.29
CA LEU A 4 -6.51 5.58 -4.08
C LEU A 4 -5.21 5.64 -4.89
N LEU A 5 -4.39 4.59 -4.79
CA LEU A 5 -3.12 4.49 -5.51
C LEU A 5 -2.62 3.04 -5.61
N ARG A 6 -1.63 2.85 -6.48
CA ARG A 6 -0.82 1.64 -6.59
C ARG A 6 0.66 1.98 -6.63
N SER A 7 1.51 1.29 -5.87
CA SER A 7 2.95 1.52 -5.86
C SER A 7 3.73 0.29 -5.39
N ASN A 8 4.99 0.21 -5.79
CA ASN A 8 5.97 -0.74 -5.27
C ASN A 8 6.98 -0.10 -4.30
N ASP A 9 6.97 1.23 -4.19
CA ASP A 9 7.86 1.95 -3.29
C ASP A 9 7.38 1.79 -1.83
N PRO A 10 8.13 1.08 -0.97
CA PRO A 10 7.73 0.85 0.41
C PRO A 10 7.72 2.15 1.25
N VAL A 11 8.56 3.14 0.91
CA VAL A 11 8.61 4.43 1.60
C VAL A 11 7.34 5.22 1.29
N TYR A 12 6.97 5.29 0.00
CA TYR A 12 5.75 5.99 -0.42
C TYR A 12 4.49 5.36 0.18
N LEU A 13 4.40 4.02 0.18
CA LEU A 13 3.27 3.31 0.77
C LEU A 13 3.18 3.55 2.28
N SER A 14 4.31 3.49 3.00
CA SER A 14 4.34 3.79 4.44
C SER A 14 3.90 5.21 4.74
N PHE A 15 4.33 6.18 3.93
CA PHE A 15 3.93 7.58 4.09
C PHE A 15 2.43 7.77 3.92
N VAL A 16 1.84 7.24 2.84
CA VAL A 16 0.40 7.40 2.58
C VAL A 16 -0.43 6.76 3.68
N ARG A 17 -0.04 5.56 4.15
CA ARG A 17 -0.73 4.91 5.26
C ARG A 17 -0.72 5.77 6.51
N HIS A 18 0.44 6.32 6.88
CA HIS A 18 0.56 7.17 8.05
C HIS A 18 -0.36 8.41 7.96
N VAL A 19 -0.38 9.09 6.81
CA VAL A 19 -1.28 10.24 6.58
C VAL A 19 -2.76 9.84 6.72
N LEU A 20 -3.15 8.69 6.16
CA LEU A 20 -4.53 8.21 6.28
C LEU A 20 -4.89 7.85 7.73
N GLU A 21 -3.97 7.26 8.49
CA GLU A 21 -4.15 6.97 9.91
C GLU A 21 -4.30 8.25 10.75
N GLU A 22 -3.47 9.27 10.51
CA GLU A 22 -3.53 10.56 11.22
C GLU A 22 -4.86 11.28 10.98
N GLU A 23 -5.39 11.23 9.76
CA GLU A 23 -6.68 11.84 9.40
C GLU A 23 -7.89 10.94 9.78
N GLY A 24 -7.65 9.76 10.37
CA GLY A 24 -8.70 8.83 10.77
C GLY A 24 -9.47 8.19 9.60
N ILE A 25 -8.86 8.13 8.42
CA ILE A 25 -9.43 7.55 7.21
C ILE A 25 -9.17 6.04 7.20
N GLY A 26 -10.25 5.24 7.19
CA GLY A 26 -10.13 3.79 7.03
C GLY A 26 -9.56 3.44 5.66
N PHE A 27 -8.51 2.60 5.63
CA PHE A 27 -7.93 2.10 4.38
C PHE A 27 -7.57 0.61 4.48
N VAL A 28 -7.38 -0.01 3.32
CA VAL A 28 -6.90 -1.39 3.18
C VAL A 28 -5.76 -1.41 2.17
N GLN A 29 -4.68 -2.07 2.54
CA GLN A 29 -3.58 -2.39 1.64
C GLN A 29 -3.78 -3.81 1.08
N LEU A 30 -3.86 -3.93 -0.25
CA LEU A 30 -3.96 -5.20 -0.96
C LEU A 30 -2.60 -5.61 -1.54
N ASP A 31 -2.47 -6.90 -1.83
CA ASP A 31 -1.29 -7.52 -2.48
C ASP A 31 -0.01 -7.56 -1.61
N ASP A 32 -0.15 -7.35 -0.29
CA ASP A 32 0.97 -7.34 0.66
C ASP A 32 1.65 -8.72 0.80
N HIS A 33 0.85 -9.79 0.90
CA HIS A 33 1.35 -11.15 1.03
C HIS A 33 2.12 -11.65 -0.20
N MET A 34 1.72 -11.23 -1.40
CA MET A 34 2.38 -11.64 -2.64
C MET A 34 3.75 -10.94 -2.78
N SER A 35 3.83 -9.69 -2.33
CA SER A 35 5.08 -8.92 -2.34
C SER A 35 6.09 -9.37 -1.28
N ALA A 36 5.62 -9.85 -0.12
CA ALA A 36 6.48 -10.41 0.92
C ALA A 36 7.17 -11.72 0.49
N MET A 37 6.51 -12.54 -0.34
CA MET A 37 7.04 -13.80 -0.85
C MET A 37 8.03 -13.63 -2.00
N GLU A 38 7.90 -12.57 -2.83
CA GLU A 38 8.79 -12.36 -3.98
C GLU A 38 10.17 -11.80 -3.62
N GLY A 39 10.32 -11.13 -2.47
CA GLY A 39 11.62 -10.61 -2.01
C GLY A 39 12.25 -9.55 -2.92
N SER A 40 12.26 -8.29 -2.49
CA SER A 40 12.99 -7.14 -3.08
C SER A 40 12.83 -6.83 -4.58
N LEU A 41 12.20 -7.68 -5.39
CA LEU A 41 12.05 -7.48 -6.83
C LEU A 41 10.95 -6.46 -7.17
N GLY A 42 10.00 -6.23 -6.26
CA GLY A 42 9.00 -5.16 -6.38
C GLY A 42 8.23 -5.21 -7.69
N ILE A 43 7.96 -6.41 -8.22
CA ILE A 43 7.35 -6.59 -9.54
C ILE A 43 5.84 -6.31 -9.46
N LEU A 44 5.21 -6.70 -8.36
CA LEU A 44 3.76 -6.59 -8.19
C LEU A 44 3.35 -5.40 -7.32
N PRO A 45 2.74 -4.36 -7.92
CA PRO A 45 2.35 -3.14 -7.20
C PRO A 45 1.31 -3.43 -6.13
N ARG A 46 1.56 -2.91 -4.92
CA ARG A 46 0.62 -2.93 -3.80
C ARG A 46 -0.38 -1.79 -3.98
N ARG A 47 -1.64 -2.02 -3.62
CA ARG A 47 -2.74 -1.06 -3.77
C ARG A 47 -3.23 -0.59 -2.41
N ILE A 48 -3.46 0.71 -2.27
CA ILE A 48 -4.19 1.27 -1.12
C ILE A 48 -5.58 1.65 -1.58
N MET A 49 -6.57 1.19 -0.83
CA MET A 49 -7.98 1.48 -1.06
C MET A 49 -8.58 2.15 0.18
N VAL A 50 -9.54 3.04 -0.05
CA VAL A 50 -10.34 3.74 0.98
C VAL A 50 -11.83 3.47 0.81
#